data_AF-A0A0E9MKS3-F1
#
_entry.id   AF-A0A0E9MKS3-F1
#
_cell.length_a   1.000
_cell.length_b   1.000
_cell.length_c   1.000
_cell.angle_alpha   90.00
_cell.angle_beta   90.00
_cell.angle_gamma   90.00
#
_symmetry.space_group_name_H-M   'P 1'
#
loop_
_entity.id
_entity.type
_entity.pdbx_description
1 polymer ?
#
loop_
_entity_poly.entity_id
_entity_poly.type
_entity_poly.pdbx_seq_one_letter_code
_entity_poly.pdbx_strand_id
1 'polypeptide(L)'
;MMKSLLLPVLLGLALSVPAAEKKEDVPPKAGSADVRKEAGEAVDATKAKARQERDEFVGKAQKELAELNKKMAELKKKAKKLSGEGKAKLDRQIQDLEPELKAAEQKLADLKSATGEKWEELKAGVSGAIGRLKQSMQKTREGDH
;
A
#
# COMPACT_ATOMS: atom_id res chain seq x y z
N MET A 1 -14.34 34.82 0.51
CA MET A 1 -15.50 35.14 -0.37
C MET A 1 -15.27 34.38 -1.69
N MET A 2 -15.86 33.22 -1.94
CA MET A 2 -17.26 32.92 -2.28
C MET A 2 -17.69 33.31 -3.72
N LYS A 3 -17.90 32.23 -4.50
CA LYS A 3 -18.85 31.99 -5.62
C LYS A 3 -18.47 32.33 -7.07
N SER A 4 -18.35 31.23 -7.80
CA SER A 4 -19.04 30.90 -9.07
C SER A 4 -18.64 31.59 -10.35
N LEU A 5 -18.21 30.75 -11.30
CA LEU A 5 -18.86 30.71 -12.60
C LEU A 5 -18.97 29.26 -13.09
N LEU A 6 -20.21 28.78 -13.17
CA LEU A 6 -20.62 27.58 -13.89
C LEU A 6 -20.38 27.78 -15.40
N LEU A 7 -19.82 26.77 -16.06
CA LEU A 7 -19.97 26.62 -17.52
C LEU A 7 -20.54 25.22 -17.80
N PRO A 8 -21.68 25.11 -18.50
CA PRO A 8 -22.38 23.87 -18.75
C PRO A 8 -21.97 23.26 -20.10
N VAL A 9 -22.14 21.92 -20.24
CA VAL A 9 -22.77 21.27 -21.40
C VAL A 9 -21.92 21.23 -22.70
N LEU A 10 -21.75 20.10 -23.42
CA LEU A 10 -22.78 19.34 -24.12
C LEU A 10 -22.20 18.01 -24.63
N LEU A 11 -22.89 16.91 -24.29
CA LEU A 11 -22.78 15.58 -24.88
C LEU A 11 -23.29 15.63 -26.33
N GLY A 12 -22.42 15.52 -27.32
CA GLY A 12 -22.79 15.56 -28.75
C GLY A 12 -22.49 14.25 -29.46
N LEU A 13 -23.35 13.24 -29.29
CA LEU A 13 -23.39 12.06 -30.14
C LEU A 13 -24.63 12.16 -31.04
N ALA A 14 -24.43 12.61 -32.28
CA ALA A 14 -25.44 12.49 -33.34
C ALA A 14 -24.73 12.48 -34.71
N LEU A 15 -24.56 11.28 -35.26
CA LEU A 15 -24.23 11.05 -36.66
C LEU A 15 -25.44 11.45 -37.52
N SER A 16 -25.27 12.43 -38.39
CA SER A 16 -26.08 12.55 -39.59
C SER A 16 -25.20 12.98 -40.74
N VAL A 17 -25.08 12.08 -41.72
CA VAL A 17 -24.35 12.26 -42.98
C VAL A 17 -25.40 12.64 -44.02
N PRO A 18 -25.16 13.69 -44.82
CA PRO A 18 -25.42 13.56 -46.24
C PRO A 18 -24.21 14.01 -47.08
N ALA A 19 -23.95 13.23 -48.12
CA ALA A 19 -22.84 13.37 -49.06
C ALA A 19 -23.02 14.57 -50.02
N ALA A 20 -21.94 15.32 -50.27
CA ALA A 20 -21.50 15.79 -51.61
C ALA A 20 -20.18 16.59 -51.51
N GLU A 21 -19.32 16.36 -52.49
CA GLU A 21 -17.89 16.68 -52.62
C GLU A 21 -17.47 18.17 -52.62
N LYS A 22 -16.35 18.49 -51.96
CA LYS A 22 -15.33 19.43 -52.45
C LYS A 22 -13.94 19.08 -51.89
N LYS A 23 -12.94 19.05 -52.77
CA LYS A 23 -11.53 18.68 -52.52
C LYS A 23 -10.73 19.79 -51.83
N GLU A 24 -9.59 19.37 -51.26
CA GLU A 24 -8.40 20.13 -50.81
C GLU A 24 -8.59 20.86 -49.48
N ASP A 25 -7.94 20.50 -48.37
CA ASP A 25 -6.50 20.35 -48.14
C ASP A 25 -6.29 19.39 -46.95
N VAL A 26 -5.49 18.33 -47.11
CA VAL A 26 -5.07 17.49 -45.98
C VAL A 26 -3.58 17.71 -45.78
N PRO A 27 -3.15 18.60 -44.88
CA PRO A 27 -1.79 18.62 -44.41
C PRO A 27 -1.62 17.64 -43.22
N PRO A 28 -0.44 17.03 -43.09
CA PRO A 28 -0.29 15.71 -42.50
C PRO A 28 0.08 15.78 -41.01
N LYS A 29 -0.44 14.82 -40.24
CA LYS A 29 0.37 14.03 -39.29
C LYS A 29 1.15 14.84 -38.22
N ALA A 30 0.45 15.70 -37.46
CA ALA A 30 1.01 16.33 -36.25
C ALA A 30 0.17 16.08 -34.96
N GLY A 31 -0.80 15.16 -34.99
CA GLY A 31 -1.66 14.86 -33.85
C GLY A 31 -1.59 13.44 -33.30
N SER A 32 -0.85 12.53 -33.95
CA SER A 32 -0.75 11.13 -33.50
C SER A 32 0.56 10.79 -32.80
N ALA A 33 1.61 11.59 -33.01
CA ALA A 33 2.88 11.42 -32.33
C ALA A 33 2.83 12.06 -30.93
N ASP A 34 2.39 13.32 -30.82
CA ASP A 34 2.22 14.01 -29.54
C ASP A 34 1.16 13.35 -28.66
N VAL A 35 -0.02 12.97 -29.18
CA VAL A 35 -1.02 12.25 -28.37
C VAL A 35 -0.52 10.87 -27.93
N ARG A 36 0.27 10.14 -28.74
CA ARG A 36 0.88 8.86 -28.31
C ARG A 36 2.02 9.06 -27.31
N LYS A 37 2.77 10.15 -27.43
CA LYS A 37 3.86 10.53 -26.52
C LYS A 37 3.30 10.97 -25.17
N GLU A 38 2.33 11.87 -25.15
CA GLU A 38 1.61 12.30 -23.94
C GLU A 38 0.88 11.12 -23.28
N ALA A 39 0.25 10.23 -24.06
CA ALA A 39 -0.35 9.01 -23.52
C ALA A 39 0.70 8.07 -22.90
N GLY A 40 1.88 7.94 -23.51
CA GLY A 40 3.00 7.16 -22.97
C GLY A 40 3.54 7.76 -21.67
N GLU A 41 3.78 9.08 -21.66
CA GLU A 41 4.26 9.82 -20.49
C GLU A 41 3.28 9.75 -19.32
N ALA A 42 1.97 9.86 -19.58
CA ALA A 42 0.93 9.70 -18.56
C ALA A 42 0.90 8.28 -17.96
N VAL A 43 1.12 7.24 -18.77
CA VAL A 43 1.18 5.85 -18.29
C VAL A 43 2.46 5.60 -17.49
N ASP A 44 3.60 6.10 -17.95
CA ASP A 44 4.88 5.94 -17.24
C ASP A 44 4.92 6.74 -15.94
N ALA A 45 4.39 7.96 -15.91
CA ALA A 45 4.20 8.73 -14.69
C ALA A 45 3.32 7.98 -13.68
N THR A 46 2.21 7.39 -14.13
CA THR A 46 1.33 6.58 -13.27
C THR A 46 2.05 5.36 -12.71
N LYS A 47 2.83 4.65 -13.54
CA LYS A 47 3.63 3.48 -13.14
C LYS A 47 4.73 3.86 -12.15
N ALA A 48 5.41 4.98 -12.35
CA ALA A 48 6.44 5.49 -11.45
C ALA A 48 5.84 5.84 -10.07
N LYS A 49 4.71 6.54 -10.06
CA LYS A 49 3.98 6.87 -8.83
C LYS A 49 3.53 5.60 -8.08
N ALA A 50 2.94 4.64 -8.79
CA ALA A 50 2.55 3.38 -8.18
C ALA A 50 3.76 2.65 -7.57
N ARG A 51 4.89 2.56 -8.29
CA ARG A 51 6.13 1.97 -7.74
C ARG A 51 6.59 2.67 -6.47
N GLN A 52 6.62 4.00 -6.47
CA GLN A 52 7.00 4.78 -5.29
C GLN A 52 6.09 4.50 -4.09
N GLU A 53 4.77 4.52 -4.26
CA GLU A 53 3.81 4.22 -3.18
C GLU A 53 4.02 2.80 -2.62
N ARG A 54 4.37 1.84 -3.47
CA ARG A 54 4.67 0.48 -3.03
C ARG A 54 5.96 0.41 -2.22
N ASP A 55 7.03 1.03 -2.71
CA ASP A 55 8.33 1.03 -2.04
C ASP A 55 8.25 1.75 -0.68
N GLU A 56 7.52 2.86 -0.60
CA GLU A 56 7.25 3.57 0.64
C GLU A 56 6.49 2.69 1.65
N PHE A 57 5.42 2.02 1.20
CA PHE A 57 4.66 1.12 2.07
C PHE A 57 5.52 -0.04 2.57
N VAL A 58 6.25 -0.71 1.68
CA VAL A 58 7.12 -1.85 2.03
C VAL A 58 8.20 -1.39 2.99
N GLY A 59 8.86 -0.27 2.73
CA GLY A 59 9.91 0.28 3.61
C GLY A 59 9.38 0.61 5.00
N LYS A 60 8.19 1.23 5.09
CA LYS A 60 7.53 1.50 6.38
C LYS A 60 7.21 0.21 7.12
N ALA A 61 6.58 -0.77 6.46
CA ALA A 61 6.21 -2.04 7.07
C ALA A 61 7.46 -2.82 7.55
N GLN A 62 8.55 -2.83 6.77
CA GLN A 62 9.82 -3.42 7.18
C GLN A 62 10.38 -2.76 8.44
N LYS A 63 10.38 -1.43 8.49
CA LYS A 63 10.84 -0.69 9.67
C LYS A 63 10.01 -1.02 10.90
N GLU A 64 8.69 -1.07 10.76
CA GLU A 64 7.80 -1.41 11.87
C GLU A 64 8.03 -2.84 12.38
N LEU A 65 8.18 -3.83 11.49
CA LEU A 65 8.50 -5.20 11.88
C LEU A 65 9.89 -5.36 12.48
N ALA A 66 10.89 -4.59 12.03
CA ALA A 66 12.20 -4.57 12.64
C ALA A 66 12.15 -4.06 14.09
N GLU A 67 11.36 -3.01 14.35
CA GLU A 67 11.16 -2.50 15.71
C GLU A 67 10.39 -3.49 16.60
N LEU A 68 9.41 -4.21 16.05
CA LEU A 68 8.68 -5.25 16.77
C LEU A 68 9.58 -6.46 17.08
N ASN A 69 10.46 -6.85 16.15
CA ASN A 69 11.49 -7.85 16.40
C ASN A 69 12.43 -7.47 17.55
N LYS A 70 12.90 -6.22 17.59
CA LYS A 70 13.72 -5.72 18.70
C LYS A 70 12.97 -5.83 20.03
N LYS A 71 11.70 -5.40 20.08
CA LYS A 71 10.86 -5.52 21.28
C LYS A 71 10.69 -6.99 21.72
N MET A 72 10.45 -7.90 20.78
CA MET A 72 10.39 -9.33 21.04
C MET A 72 11.69 -9.86 21.65
N ALA A 73 12.84 -9.46 21.10
CA ALA A 73 14.15 -9.83 21.65
C ALA A 73 14.35 -9.30 23.08
N GLU A 74 13.89 -8.08 23.37
CA GLU A 74 13.95 -7.51 24.72
C GLU A 74 13.02 -8.25 25.70
N LEU A 75 11.81 -8.66 25.30
CA LEU A 75 10.93 -9.50 26.11
C LEU A 75 11.60 -10.84 26.44
N LYS A 76 12.19 -11.51 25.44
CA LYS A 76 12.95 -12.75 25.64
C LYS A 76 14.12 -12.57 26.61
N LYS A 77 14.87 -11.47 26.50
CA LYS A 77 15.95 -11.14 27.44
C LYS A 77 15.43 -10.93 28.85
N LYS A 78 14.29 -10.23 29.02
CA LYS A 78 13.65 -10.05 30.33
C LYS A 78 13.20 -11.39 30.92
N ALA A 79 12.58 -12.26 30.14
CA ALA A 79 12.17 -13.59 30.60
C ALA A 79 13.35 -14.46 31.07
N LYS A 80 14.53 -14.30 30.45
CA LYS A 80 15.76 -14.97 30.91
C LYS A 80 16.28 -14.45 32.26
N LYS A 81 15.96 -13.21 32.64
CA LYS A 81 16.36 -12.60 33.92
C LYS A 81 15.35 -12.84 35.05
N LEU A 82 14.13 -13.22 34.70
CA LEU A 82 13.08 -13.57 35.67
C LEU A 82 13.15 -15.05 36.05
N SER A 83 12.60 -15.36 37.22
CA SER A 83 12.40 -16.71 37.75
C SER A 83 10.97 -16.86 38.29
N GLY A 84 10.54 -18.10 38.52
CA GLY A 84 9.23 -18.40 39.09
C GLY A 84 8.06 -17.95 38.22
N GLU A 85 6.98 -17.49 38.85
CA GLU A 85 5.73 -17.14 38.17
C GLU A 85 5.88 -16.00 37.16
N GLY A 86 6.69 -14.98 37.47
CA GLY A 86 6.95 -13.88 36.55
C GLY A 86 7.61 -14.33 35.25
N LYS A 87 8.50 -15.33 35.32
CA LYS A 87 9.09 -15.96 34.13
C LYS A 87 8.02 -16.71 33.33
N ALA A 88 7.23 -17.55 34.00
CA ALA A 88 6.20 -18.36 33.34
C ALA A 88 5.14 -17.50 32.63
N LYS A 89 4.70 -16.40 33.24
CA LYS A 89 3.76 -15.44 32.63
C LYS A 89 4.35 -14.81 31.37
N LEU A 90 5.61 -14.34 31.45
CA LEU A 90 6.25 -13.68 30.31
C LEU A 90 6.59 -14.66 29.18
N ASP A 91 7.02 -15.89 29.50
CA ASP A 91 7.27 -16.93 28.50
C ASP A 91 5.99 -17.29 27.73
N ARG A 92 4.83 -17.37 28.40
CA ARG A 92 3.53 -17.56 27.73
C ARG A 92 3.20 -16.42 26.78
N GLN A 93 3.35 -15.17 27.24
CA GLN A 93 3.12 -14.00 26.39
C GLN A 93 4.06 -13.99 25.16
N ILE A 94 5.31 -14.41 25.32
CA ILE A 94 6.25 -14.55 24.19
C ILE A 94 5.77 -15.64 23.22
N GLN A 95 5.32 -16.79 23.71
CA GLN A 95 4.78 -17.88 22.89
C GLN A 95 3.57 -17.44 22.06
N ASP A 96 2.73 -16.55 22.58
CA ASP A 96 1.58 -16.02 21.85
C ASP A 96 1.99 -14.98 20.80
N LEU A 97 2.98 -14.14 21.10
CA LEU A 97 3.42 -13.06 20.22
C LEU A 97 4.35 -13.52 19.08
N GLU A 98 5.15 -14.57 19.27
CA GLU A 98 6.06 -15.10 18.24
C GLU A 98 5.36 -15.50 16.93
N PRO A 99 4.25 -16.26 16.94
CA PRO A 99 3.56 -16.63 15.71
C PRO A 99 2.93 -15.40 15.03
N GLU A 100 2.42 -14.43 15.80
CA GLU A 100 1.89 -13.17 15.22
C GLU A 100 2.99 -12.39 14.48
N LEU A 101 4.19 -12.31 15.04
CA LEU A 101 5.36 -11.68 14.40
C LEU A 101 5.74 -12.39 13.11
N LYS A 102 5.87 -13.72 13.13
CA LYS A 102 6.19 -14.52 11.93
C LYS A 102 5.13 -14.37 10.84
N ALA A 103 3.85 -14.37 11.22
CA ALA A 103 2.75 -14.20 10.27
C ALA A 103 2.78 -12.83 9.60
N ALA A 104 3.12 -11.77 10.33
CA ALA A 104 3.25 -10.43 9.78
C ALA A 104 4.47 -10.31 8.83
N GLU A 105 5.59 -10.95 9.16
CA GLU A 105 6.78 -11.04 8.30
C GLU A 105 6.48 -11.78 6.99
N GLN A 106 5.80 -12.93 7.08
CA GLN A 106 5.41 -13.71 5.91
C GLN A 106 4.47 -12.93 4.99
N LYS A 107 3.45 -12.26 5.55
CA LYS A 107 2.55 -11.41 4.75
C LYS A 107 3.27 -10.29 4.04
N LEU A 108 4.30 -9.70 4.66
CA LEU A 108 5.12 -8.69 4.01
C LEU A 108 6.00 -9.28 2.90
N ALA A 109 6.50 -10.51 3.06
CA ALA A 109 7.21 -11.21 2.01
C ALA A 109 6.30 -11.51 0.80
N ASP A 110 5.06 -11.96 1.06
CA ASP A 110 4.05 -12.19 0.03
C ASP A 110 3.71 -10.88 -0.69
N LEU A 111 3.52 -9.79 0.06
CA LEU A 111 3.23 -8.47 -0.50
C LEU A 111 4.33 -7.97 -1.44
N LYS A 112 5.60 -8.17 -1.09
CA LYS A 112 6.75 -7.76 -1.93
C LYS A 112 6.77 -8.46 -3.29
N SER A 113 6.24 -9.67 -3.35
CA SER A 113 6.18 -10.48 -4.58
C SER A 113 4.92 -10.17 -5.41
N ALA A 114 3.91 -9.54 -4.81
CA ALA A 114 2.64 -9.25 -5.47
C ALA A 114 2.68 -7.95 -6.29
N THR A 115 1.77 -7.85 -7.27
CA THR A 115 1.56 -6.67 -8.12
C THR A 115 0.06 -6.47 -8.38
N GLY A 116 -0.30 -5.29 -8.91
CA GLY A 116 -1.69 -4.98 -9.29
C GLY A 116 -2.68 -5.12 -8.13
N GLU A 117 -3.88 -5.62 -8.43
CA GLU A 117 -4.97 -5.79 -7.44
C GLU A 117 -4.56 -6.66 -6.26
N LYS A 118 -3.74 -7.70 -6.50
CA LYS A 118 -3.27 -8.58 -5.43
C LYS A 118 -2.41 -7.84 -4.41
N TRP A 119 -1.66 -6.84 -4.86
CA TRP A 119 -0.85 -6.02 -3.98
C TRP A 119 -1.72 -5.21 -3.02
N GLU A 120 -2.81 -4.60 -3.49
CA GLU A 120 -3.74 -3.84 -2.65
C GLU A 120 -4.45 -4.72 -1.61
N GLU A 121 -4.88 -5.93 -1.99
CA GLU A 121 -5.45 -6.89 -1.02
C GLU A 121 -4.46 -7.25 0.09
N LEU A 122 -3.22 -7.57 -0.28
CA LEU A 122 -2.20 -8.00 0.67
C LEU A 122 -1.72 -6.85 1.56
N LYS A 123 -1.75 -5.60 1.07
CA LYS A 123 -1.39 -4.38 1.82
C LYS A 123 -2.26 -4.21 3.06
N ALA A 124 -3.57 -4.42 2.91
CA ALA A 124 -4.51 -4.41 4.04
C ALA A 124 -4.20 -5.54 5.04
N GLY A 125 -3.87 -6.73 4.53
CA GLY A 125 -3.46 -7.88 5.35
C GLY A 125 -2.20 -7.63 6.18
N VAL A 126 -1.16 -7.02 5.59
CA VAL A 126 0.07 -6.62 6.29
C VAL A 126 -0.23 -5.57 7.35
N SER A 127 -0.99 -4.53 7.00
CA SER A 127 -1.34 -3.44 7.93
C SER A 127 -2.10 -3.97 9.14
N GLY A 128 -3.08 -4.86 8.92
CA GLY A 128 -3.84 -5.50 9.98
C GLY A 128 -2.99 -6.42 10.86
N ALA A 129 -2.07 -7.19 10.27
CA ALA A 129 -1.18 -8.07 11.03
C ALA A 129 -0.21 -7.28 11.93
N ILE A 130 0.42 -6.23 11.40
CA ILE A 130 1.29 -5.35 12.19
C ILE A 130 0.49 -4.62 13.28
N GLY A 131 -0.73 -4.16 12.96
CA GLY A 131 -1.62 -3.51 13.92
C GLY A 131 -1.98 -4.40 15.10
N ARG A 132 -2.41 -5.64 14.83
CA ARG A 132 -2.72 -6.63 15.88
C ARG A 132 -1.49 -6.92 16.75
N LEU A 133 -0.33 -7.17 16.14
CA LEU A 133 0.89 -7.44 16.88
C LEU A 133 1.31 -6.28 17.79
N LYS A 134 1.17 -5.03 17.31
CA LYS A 134 1.41 -3.83 18.13
C LYS A 134 0.49 -3.80 19.35
N GLN A 135 -0.80 -4.11 19.17
CA GLN A 135 -1.78 -4.17 20.26
C GLN A 135 -1.48 -5.30 21.25
N SER A 136 -1.17 -6.51 20.77
CA SER A 136 -0.80 -7.64 21.62
C SER A 136 0.44 -7.32 22.46
N MET A 137 1.50 -6.74 21.86
CA MET A 137 2.69 -6.31 22.59
C MET A 137 2.43 -5.18 23.59
N GLN A 138 1.49 -4.28 23.30
CA GLN A 138 1.09 -3.23 24.23
C GLN A 138 0.45 -3.81 25.49
N LYS A 139 -0.49 -4.75 25.32
CA LYS A 139 -1.13 -5.46 26.44
C LYS A 139 -0.11 -6.19 27.32
N THR A 140 0.87 -6.86 26.69
CA THR A 140 1.99 -7.49 27.40
C THR A 140 2.80 -6.50 28.24
N ARG A 141 3.00 -5.27 27.76
CA ARG A 141 3.77 -4.23 28.48
C ARG A 141 3.00 -3.61 29.63
N GLU A 142 1.70 -3.38 29.45
CA GLU A 142 0.86 -2.73 30.45
C GLU A 142 0.57 -3.65 31.63
N GLY A 143 0.73 -4.97 31.44
CA GLY A 143 0.44 -5.97 32.45
C GLY A 143 -1.07 -6.06 32.62
N ASP A 144 -1.66 -7.20 32.27
CA ASP A 144 -3.04 -7.51 32.66
C ASP A 144 -3.24 -7.10 34.13
N HIS A 145 -4.01 -6.03 34.32
CA HIS A 145 -4.44 -5.45 35.58
C HIS A 145 -5.46 -6.38 36.25
#